data_AF-A0A2T5AE07-F1
#
_entry.id   AF-A0A2T5AE07-F1
#
_cell.length_a   1.000
_cell.length_b   1.000
_cell.length_c   1.000
_cell.angle_alpha   90.00
_cell.angle_beta   90.00
_cell.angle_gamma   90.00
#
_symmetry.space_group_name_H-M   'P 1'
#
loop_
_entity.id
_entity.type
_entity.pdbx_description
1 polymer ?
#
loop_
_entity_poly.entity_id
_entity_poly.type
_entity_poly.pdbx_seq_one_letter_code
_entity_poly.pdbx_strand_id
1 'polypeptide(L)'
;MAYDRADDGTLKQQGVYATGGLGGKLDGAVVDKPASQRSLTYDPAHRLLYAVNADSDTVTVFAVRGDRLLRRQIVTSEGEFPVSVTVHGNLVYVLNALDGGSCRATSTSPGIW
;
A
#
# COMPACT_ATOMS: atom_id res chain seq x y z
N MET A 1 1.64 -3.76 10.58
CA MET A 1 2.28 -3.65 11.92
C MET A 1 3.56 -2.87 11.75
N ALA A 2 4.02 -2.14 12.77
CA ALA A 2 5.29 -1.41 12.79
C ALA A 2 6.12 -1.85 14.00
N TYR A 3 7.44 -1.87 13.84
CA TYR A 3 8.39 -2.35 14.84
C TYR A 3 9.58 -1.41 14.92
N ASP A 4 10.07 -1.18 16.13
CA ASP A 4 11.41 -0.64 16.33
C ASP A 4 12.40 -1.79 16.38
N ARG A 5 13.57 -1.56 15.77
CA ARG A 5 14.69 -2.49 15.81
C ARG A 5 15.79 -1.91 16.69
N ALA A 6 16.16 -2.61 17.75
CA ALA A 6 17.31 -2.24 18.58
C ALA A 6 18.64 -2.62 17.90
N ASP A 7 19.76 -2.15 18.45
CA ASP A 7 21.11 -2.38 17.90
C ASP A 7 21.49 -3.87 17.88
N ASP A 8 20.92 -4.68 18.79
CA ASP A 8 21.08 -6.13 18.83
C ASP A 8 20.15 -6.89 17.85
N GLY A 9 19.33 -6.15 17.11
CA GLY A 9 18.38 -6.68 16.13
C GLY A 9 17.04 -7.14 16.70
N THR A 10 16.81 -7.02 18.01
CA THR A 10 15.50 -7.33 18.61
C THR A 10 14.42 -6.39 18.08
N LEU A 11 13.23 -6.94 17.83
CA LEU A 11 12.08 -6.21 17.32
C LEU A 11 11.06 -5.98 18.43
N LYS A 12 10.73 -4.72 18.69
CA LYS A 12 9.63 -4.33 19.58
C LYS A 12 8.48 -3.80 18.75
N GLN A 13 7.31 -4.43 18.85
CA GLN A 13 6.12 -3.94 18.16
C GLN A 13 5.74 -2.55 18.70
N GLN A 14 5.65 -1.57 17.81
CA GLN A 14 5.26 -0.20 18.13
C GLN A 14 3.79 0.07 17.81
N GLY A 15 3.22 -0.61 16.80
CA GLY A 15 1.83 -0.37 16.44
C GLY A 15 1.24 -1.34 15.43
N VAL A 16 -0.09 -1.39 15.42
CA VAL A 16 -0.89 -2.03 14.38
C VAL A 16 -1.76 -0.95 13.75
N TYR A 17 -1.67 -0.83 12.43
CA TYR A 17 -2.38 0.20 11.67
C TYR A 17 -3.24 -0.49 10.62
N ALA A 18 -4.56 -0.31 10.72
CA ALA A 18 -5.49 -0.87 9.77
C ALA A 18 -5.39 -0.14 8.43
N THR A 19 -5.11 -0.87 7.35
CA THR A 19 -5.21 -0.32 5.99
C THR A 19 -6.66 -0.01 5.65
N GLY A 20 -7.60 -0.80 6.17
CA GLY A 20 -9.03 -0.69 5.86
C GLY A 20 -9.45 -1.57 4.67
N GLY A 21 -8.51 -2.31 4.09
CA GLY A 21 -8.82 -3.36 3.12
C GLY A 21 -9.32 -4.66 3.78
N LEU A 22 -10.10 -5.42 3.04
CA LEU A 22 -10.58 -6.76 3.44
C LEU A 22 -9.47 -7.81 3.40
N GLY A 23 -8.44 -7.57 2.59
CA GLY A 23 -7.41 -8.55 2.26
C GLY A 23 -7.93 -9.54 1.22
N GLY A 24 -7.18 -9.78 0.15
CA GLY A 24 -7.64 -10.60 -0.97
C GLY A 24 -6.91 -11.92 -1.11
N LYS A 25 -7.66 -12.92 -1.57
CA LYS A 25 -7.10 -14.13 -2.17
C LYS A 25 -7.53 -14.16 -3.63
N LEU A 26 -6.57 -14.04 -4.53
CA LEU A 26 -6.78 -14.24 -5.95
C LEU A 26 -7.11 -15.72 -6.18
N ASP A 27 -8.24 -15.98 -6.83
CA ASP A 27 -8.63 -17.34 -7.18
C ASP A 27 -7.59 -17.99 -8.10
N GLY A 28 -7.21 -19.23 -7.78
CA GLY A 28 -6.12 -19.94 -8.46
C GLY A 28 -4.71 -19.65 -7.95
N ALA A 29 -4.51 -18.68 -7.05
CA ALA A 29 -3.21 -18.47 -6.40
C ALA A 29 -2.97 -19.51 -5.30
N VAL A 30 -2.07 -20.46 -5.57
CA VAL A 30 -1.77 -21.60 -4.69
C VAL A 30 -0.64 -21.28 -3.68
N VAL A 31 0.23 -20.31 -3.99
CA VAL A 31 1.46 -20.03 -3.22
C VAL A 31 1.44 -18.64 -2.56
N ASP A 32 1.12 -17.56 -3.28
CA ASP A 32 0.90 -16.24 -2.69
C ASP A 32 -0.55 -15.76 -2.92
N LYS A 33 -1.38 -15.96 -1.91
CA LYS A 33 -2.83 -15.71 -2.03
C LYS A 33 -3.19 -14.34 -2.64
N PRO A 34 -2.49 -13.23 -2.37
CA PRO A 34 -2.79 -11.96 -3.00
C PRO A 34 -1.96 -11.65 -4.27
N ALA A 35 -1.16 -12.58 -4.81
CA ALA A 35 -0.28 -12.39 -5.98
C ALA A 35 0.63 -11.14 -5.91
N SER A 36 0.91 -10.68 -4.69
CA SER A 36 1.45 -9.35 -4.44
C SER A 36 2.97 -9.34 -4.48
N GLN A 37 3.53 -8.58 -5.41
CA GLN A 37 4.91 -8.10 -5.30
C GLN A 37 4.87 -6.63 -4.95
N ARG A 38 5.33 -6.28 -3.74
CA ARG A 38 5.43 -4.89 -3.25
C ARG A 38 4.08 -4.19 -3.05
N SER A 39 3.24 -4.77 -2.20
CA SER A 39 1.94 -4.22 -1.78
C SER A 39 2.04 -2.97 -0.89
N LEU A 40 3.25 -2.60 -0.49
CA LEU A 40 3.58 -1.42 0.32
C LEU A 40 4.76 -0.66 -0.32
N THR A 41 4.62 0.66 -0.48
CA THR A 41 5.71 1.54 -0.92
C THR A 41 5.79 2.79 -0.05
N TYR A 42 6.98 3.08 0.49
CA TYR A 42 7.28 4.32 1.19
C TYR A 42 7.90 5.34 0.23
N ASP A 43 7.35 6.54 0.24
CA ASP A 43 7.88 7.72 -0.44
C ASP A 43 8.53 8.66 0.60
N PRO A 44 9.87 8.71 0.66
CA PRO A 44 10.57 9.57 1.61
C PRO A 44 10.45 11.06 1.30
N ALA A 45 10.24 11.44 0.03
CA ALA A 45 10.15 12.84 -0.37
C ALA A 45 8.87 13.49 0.18
N HIS A 46 7.76 12.75 0.14
CA HIS A 46 6.47 13.21 0.66
C HIS A 46 6.13 12.67 2.06
N ARG A 47 6.96 11.77 2.61
CA ARG A 47 6.74 11.05 3.88
C ARG A 47 5.40 10.32 3.91
N LEU A 48 5.07 9.65 2.81
CA LEU A 48 3.84 8.91 2.64
C LEU A 48 4.14 7.42 2.46
N LEU A 49 3.29 6.56 3.03
CA LEU A 49 3.30 5.12 2.82
C LEU A 49 1.99 4.72 2.14
N TYR A 50 2.11 4.03 1.01
CA TYR A 50 1.00 3.54 0.21
C TYR A 50 0.83 2.05 0.42
N ALA A 51 -0.40 1.58 0.58
CA ALA A 51 -0.76 0.17 0.74
C ALA A 51 -1.91 -0.20 -0.20
N VAL A 52 -1.75 -1.25 -1.02
CA VAL A 52 -2.88 -1.76 -1.83
C VAL A 52 -3.80 -2.66 -1.00
N ASN A 53 -5.09 -2.60 -1.28
CA ASN A 53 -6.13 -3.45 -0.69
C ASN A 53 -6.80 -4.24 -1.80
N ALA A 54 -6.26 -5.43 -2.10
CA ALA A 54 -6.66 -6.23 -3.27
C ALA A 54 -8.18 -6.47 -3.38
N ASP A 55 -8.81 -7.09 -2.38
CA ASP A 55 -10.26 -7.39 -2.40
C ASP A 55 -11.16 -6.17 -2.10
N SER A 56 -10.59 -4.97 -2.11
CA SER A 56 -11.32 -3.75 -1.84
C SER A 56 -11.06 -2.69 -2.88
N ASP A 57 -10.37 -3.04 -3.97
CA ASP A 57 -10.07 -2.18 -5.13
C ASP A 57 -9.54 -0.79 -4.78
N THR A 58 -8.83 -0.70 -3.66
CA THR A 58 -8.45 0.58 -3.05
C THR A 58 -6.97 0.65 -2.68
N VAL A 59 -6.48 1.88 -2.49
CA VAL A 59 -5.16 2.16 -1.91
C VAL A 59 -5.34 2.98 -0.63
N THR A 60 -4.65 2.60 0.43
CA THR A 60 -4.57 3.37 1.67
C THR A 60 -3.31 4.22 1.69
N VAL A 61 -3.44 5.49 2.05
CA VAL A 61 -2.28 6.39 2.23
C VAL A 61 -2.11 6.75 3.69
N PHE A 62 -0.91 6.52 4.21
CA PHE A 62 -0.50 6.92 5.54
C PHE A 62 0.53 8.03 5.48
N ALA A 63 0.40 9.04 6.33
CA ALA A 63 1.51 9.93 6.67
C ALA A 63 2.43 9.25 7.67
N VAL A 64 3.74 9.33 7.44
CA VAL A 64 4.77 8.72 8.29
C VAL A 64 5.37 9.78 9.23
N ARG A 65 5.20 9.58 10.53
CA ARG A 65 5.73 10.42 11.61
C ARG A 65 6.65 9.60 12.50
N GLY A 66 7.92 9.52 12.12
CA GLY A 66 8.87 8.63 12.78
C GLY A 66 8.47 7.17 12.54
N ASP A 67 8.33 6.42 13.63
CA ASP A 67 7.85 5.03 13.68
C ASP A 67 6.31 4.90 13.62
N ARG A 68 5.59 6.03 13.58
CA ARG A 68 4.12 6.05 13.60
C ARG A 68 3.50 6.35 12.25
N LEU A 69 2.39 5.68 11.98
CA LEU A 69 1.56 5.91 10.80
C LEU A 69 0.26 6.62 11.18
N LEU A 70 -0.15 7.60 10.36
CA LEU A 70 -1.45 8.25 10.43
C LEU A 70 -2.18 8.02 9.11
N ARG A 71 -3.29 7.29 9.12
CA ARG A 71 -4.10 7.10 7.90
C ARG A 71 -4.67 8.44 7.46
N ARG A 72 -4.33 8.86 6.24
CA ARG A 72 -4.83 10.09 5.62
C ARG A 72 -6.13 9.83 4.88
N GLN A 73 -6.20 8.70 4.18
CA GLN A 73 -7.28 8.39 3.26
C GLN A 73 -7.25 6.92 2.81
N ILE A 74 -8.36 6.53 2.19
CA ILE A 74 -8.52 5.33 1.39
C ILE A 74 -9.18 5.80 0.10
N VAL A 75 -8.64 5.38 -1.04
CA VAL A 75 -9.08 5.82 -2.38
C VAL A 75 -9.29 4.62 -3.29
N THR A 76 -9.93 4.82 -4.44
CA THR A 76 -9.95 3.80 -5.49
C THR A 76 -8.55 3.58 -6.11
N SER A 77 -8.29 2.35 -6.55
CA SER A 77 -7.16 1.98 -7.39
C SER A 77 -7.41 2.17 -8.90
N GLU A 78 -8.64 2.57 -9.26
CA GLU A 78 -9.13 2.69 -10.65
C GLU A 78 -8.99 1.41 -11.50
N GLY A 79 -9.03 0.25 -10.83
CA GLY A 79 -9.08 -1.08 -11.41
C GLY A 79 -9.49 -2.12 -10.37
N GLU A 80 -9.35 -3.39 -10.71
CA GLU A 80 -9.79 -4.50 -9.87
C GLU A 80 -8.58 -5.30 -9.35
N PHE A 81 -8.61 -5.61 -8.05
CA PHE A 81 -7.61 -6.43 -7.39
C PHE A 81 -6.18 -5.85 -7.48
N PRO A 82 -5.91 -4.68 -6.88
CA PRO A 82 -4.58 -4.09 -6.87
C PRO A 82 -3.59 -4.96 -6.09
N VAL A 83 -2.48 -5.32 -6.72
CA VAL A 83 -1.45 -6.23 -6.20
C VAL A 83 -0.08 -5.58 -5.98
N SER A 84 0.17 -4.42 -6.57
CA SER A 84 1.43 -3.68 -6.43
C SER A 84 1.21 -2.18 -6.48
N VAL A 85 2.03 -1.44 -5.73
CA VAL A 85 2.11 0.02 -5.80
C VAL A 85 3.56 0.48 -5.83
N THR A 86 3.89 1.47 -6.67
CA THR A 86 5.20 2.13 -6.65
C THR A 86 5.07 3.64 -6.89
N VAL A 87 6.11 4.39 -6.57
CA VAL A 87 6.11 5.86 -6.69
C VAL A 87 7.34 6.30 -7.47
N HIS A 88 7.16 7.27 -8.36
CA HIS A 88 8.24 7.97 -9.04
C HIS A 88 7.91 9.45 -9.21
N GLY A 89 8.77 10.33 -8.67
CA GLY A 89 8.49 11.76 -8.61
C GLY A 89 7.18 12.02 -7.86
N ASN A 90 6.21 12.62 -8.55
CA ASN A 90 4.90 12.91 -7.99
C ASN A 90 3.81 11.95 -8.49
N LEU A 91 4.17 10.78 -9.01
CA LEU A 91 3.21 9.81 -9.55
C LEU A 91 3.22 8.53 -8.72
N VAL A 92 2.03 8.05 -8.38
CA VAL A 92 1.77 6.74 -7.79
C VAL A 92 1.25 5.82 -8.89
N TYR A 93 1.89 4.66 -9.07
CA TYR A 93 1.50 3.64 -10.03
C TYR A 93 0.93 2.45 -9.29
N VAL A 94 -0.22 1.95 -9.74
CA VAL A 94 -0.91 0.78 -9.17
C VAL A 94 -1.10 -0.27 -10.25
N LEU A 95 -0.66 -1.50 -9.97
CA LEU A 95 -0.90 -2.66 -10.82
C LEU A 95 -2.11 -3.43 -10.31
N ASN A 96 -3.13 -3.56 -11.16
CA ASN A 96 -4.36 -4.30 -10.94
C ASN A 96 -4.28 -5.64 -11.67
N ALA A 97 -4.63 -6.74 -10.99
CA ALA A 97 -4.42 -8.09 -11.51
C ALA A 97 -5.64 -8.68 -12.23
N LEU A 98 -6.84 -8.16 -11.96
CA LEU A 98 -8.07 -8.61 -12.60
C LEU A 98 -8.48 -7.71 -13.77
N ASP A 99 -9.56 -8.09 -14.47
CA ASP A 99 -10.08 -7.44 -15.67
C ASP A 99 -9.03 -7.23 -16.80
N GLY A 100 -8.29 -8.29 -17.12
CA GLY A 100 -7.25 -8.27 -18.17
C GLY A 100 -5.93 -7.62 -17.75
N GLY A 101 -5.84 -7.12 -16.51
CA GLY A 101 -4.65 -6.49 -15.94
C GLY A 101 -4.47 -5.04 -16.41
N SER A 102 -4.24 -4.12 -15.47
CA SER A 102 -4.02 -2.70 -15.81
C SER A 102 -3.01 -2.02 -14.89
N CYS A 103 -2.33 -0.99 -15.41
CA CYS A 103 -1.50 -0.10 -14.62
C CYS A 103 -2.09 1.32 -14.66
N ARG A 104 -2.46 1.85 -13.50
CA ARG A 104 -3.04 3.19 -13.34
C ARG A 104 -2.04 4.11 -12.64
N ALA A 105 -2.02 5.38 -13.03
CA ALA A 105 -1.11 6.37 -12.45
C ALA A 105 -1.87 7.62 -11.99
N THR A 106 -1.62 8.07 -10.77
CA THR A 106 -2.24 9.28 -10.20
C THR A 106 -1.20 10.21 -9.58
N SER A 107 -1.42 11.52 -9.66
CA SER A 107 -0.53 12.54 -9.08
C SER A 107 -0.67 12.63 -7.56
N THR A 108 0.44 12.82 -6.84
CA THR A 108 0.53 13.04 -5.38
C THR A 108 0.28 14.49 -4.96
N SER A 109 -0.13 15.38 -5.87
CA SER A 109 -0.31 16.80 -5.58
C SER A 109 -1.22 17.04 -4.35
N PRO A 110 -0.87 18.00 -3.46
CA PRO A 110 -1.68 18.29 -2.27
C PRO A 110 -3.09 18.69 -2.71
N GLY A 111 -4.10 17.96 -2.23
CA GLY A 111 -5.51 18.16 -2.61
C GLY A 111 -6.13 17.04 -3.44
N ILE A 112 -5.33 16.11 -3.96
CA ILE A 112 -5.82 14.81 -4.45
C ILE A 112 -5.62 13.73 -3.36
N TRP A 113 -4.86 14.04 -2.28
CA TRP A 113 -4.47 13.14 -1.19
C TRP A 113 -4.29 13.83 0.17
#